data_AF-A0AAQ2DJ14-F1
#
_entry.id   AF-A0AAQ2DJ14-F1
#
_cell.length_a   1.000
_cell.length_b   1.000
_cell.length_c   1.000
_cell.angle_alpha   90.00
_cell.angle_beta   90.00
_cell.angle_gamma   90.00
#
_symmetry.space_group_name_H-M   'P 1'
#
loop_
_entity.id
_entity.type
_entity.pdbx_description
1 polymer ?
#
loop_
_entity_poly.entity_id
_entity_poly.type
_entity_poly.pdbx_seq_one_letter_code
_entity_poly.pdbx_strand_id
1 'polypeptide(L)'
;MDRVLLWTTVQIMFFVSAFMSTKALSLTDVELHLLPSLPSYIVPLYKDKTEDSTVAPLNLSSIKESYSQKKYQQTLINGQNYLKTYPNDSDVQLFIALSYYQLKRYPEAINNFKSILNRHPNYQDALYGLIRSNIAYKQYQEAQVLIQNGLHQYPDDLVLLEFKLRIKTTMNTTQESLSISPTQESTSLNLSSIKTSYTQKKYQQTLINGQNYLKTYPNDSDVQLFVALSYYQLKRYPEAINNFKSILNRHPNYQDALYGLIRSNIAYKQYQEAQVLVQQGLRKDPGDLMLVDFKLKIKTIINQPQEFSSVQKKIKKLTSSAPQPSNLLKKKIDEVQADLPYYELTAFTINADVNKPDSIWDWSSVFLYRKSKQGAYGVGVNYANRQGTGDPQVLFNAQPKLNDSVWLDLSYAYANNPNLFPKNKVFAEGYAKLGKTVVLSVGDQYNQIENKYFNAYTGSIAKYVGNYYLSFRPTHFVPKSGPKSTLYTVKVRKYSDTEPNQYIGVILASGYSPDLYDLLSVDFIKVKNSIFWIEGLQSISKKLAFIYGSGYEIQVFPNRLTRRLAYLNIGLKIRLE
;
A
#
# COMPACT_ATOMS: atom_id res chain seq x y z
N MET A 1 18.22 -17.13 -27.70
CA MET A 1 17.16 -16.37 -28.40
C MET A 1 16.83 -15.03 -27.72
N ASP A 2 17.25 -14.78 -26.47
CA ASP A 2 16.80 -13.59 -25.70
C ASP A 2 17.60 -12.29 -25.87
N ARG A 3 18.66 -12.26 -26.68
CA ARG A 3 19.44 -11.02 -26.94
C ARG A 3 19.05 -10.31 -28.24
N VAL A 4 18.32 -10.97 -29.13
CA VAL A 4 17.97 -10.44 -30.46
C VAL A 4 16.69 -9.60 -30.43
N LEU A 5 15.74 -9.90 -29.53
CA LEU A 5 14.47 -9.16 -29.42
C LEU A 5 14.60 -7.75 -28.84
N LEU A 6 15.58 -7.53 -27.95
CA LEU A 6 15.81 -6.23 -27.30
C LEU A 6 16.46 -5.21 -28.24
N TRP A 7 17.23 -5.70 -29.22
CA TRP A 7 17.91 -4.85 -30.21
C TRP A 7 16.99 -4.48 -31.39
N THR A 8 16.10 -5.39 -31.81
CA THR A 8 15.17 -5.13 -32.92
C THR A 8 14.03 -4.18 -32.54
N THR A 9 13.56 -4.16 -31.30
CA THR A 9 12.54 -3.19 -30.85
C THR A 9 13.09 -1.78 -30.69
N VAL A 10 14.35 -1.62 -30.28
CA VAL A 10 15.03 -0.32 -30.22
C VAL A 10 15.28 0.21 -31.64
N GLN A 11 15.66 -0.64 -32.60
CA GLN A 11 15.86 -0.22 -33.98
C GLN A 11 14.58 0.21 -34.71
N ILE A 12 13.43 -0.42 -34.43
CA ILE A 12 12.14 -0.05 -35.05
C ILE A 12 11.68 1.34 -34.55
N MET A 13 11.98 1.72 -33.30
CA MET A 13 11.66 3.07 -32.79
C MET A 13 12.63 4.16 -33.32
N PHE A 14 13.90 3.83 -33.59
CA PHE A 14 14.85 4.81 -34.14
C PHE A 14 14.64 5.09 -35.63
N PHE A 15 14.15 4.12 -36.41
CA PHE A 15 14.03 4.23 -37.87
C PHE A 15 12.98 5.23 -38.38
N VAL A 16 12.04 5.66 -37.54
CA VAL A 16 11.00 6.63 -37.94
C VAL A 16 11.47 8.10 -37.82
N SER A 17 12.59 8.35 -37.13
CA SER A 17 13.02 9.71 -36.74
C SER A 17 13.93 10.45 -37.72
N ALA A 18 14.38 9.81 -38.81
CA ALA A 18 15.41 10.35 -39.68
C ALA A 18 14.87 10.70 -41.08
N PHE A 19 14.22 11.85 -41.27
CA PHE A 19 14.29 12.63 -42.52
C PHE A 19 13.76 14.07 -42.35
N MET A 20 14.56 15.01 -42.86
CA MET A 20 14.30 16.42 -43.19
C MET A 20 14.60 17.54 -42.18
N SER A 21 15.46 18.45 -42.66
CA SER A 21 15.92 19.73 -42.13
C SER A 21 14.94 20.87 -42.40
N THR A 22 14.72 21.79 -41.44
CA THR A 22 15.22 23.19 -41.42
C THR A 22 14.46 24.01 -40.36
N LYS A 23 15.25 24.60 -39.44
CA LYS A 23 15.05 25.76 -38.53
C LYS A 23 13.64 26.13 -38.01
N ALA A 24 13.47 25.96 -36.69
CA ALA A 24 12.91 26.85 -35.64
C ALA A 24 12.00 26.05 -34.67
N LEU A 25 12.19 26.19 -33.34
CA LEU A 25 11.93 25.09 -32.38
C LEU A 25 11.19 25.50 -31.11
N SER A 26 10.20 24.67 -30.75
CA SER A 26 9.12 24.99 -29.81
C SER A 26 8.94 24.01 -28.66
N LEU A 27 8.33 24.46 -27.57
CA LEU A 27 7.87 23.67 -26.41
C LEU A 27 6.48 24.11 -25.97
N THR A 28 5.77 23.21 -25.29
CA THR A 28 4.53 23.47 -24.56
C THR A 28 4.62 22.77 -23.20
N ASP A 29 4.80 23.54 -22.11
CA ASP A 29 4.92 23.00 -20.74
C ASP A 29 3.62 22.31 -20.25
N VAL A 30 2.53 22.51 -21.01
CA VAL A 30 1.23 21.85 -20.89
C VAL A 30 1.35 20.34 -21.09
N GLU A 31 2.22 19.89 -22.00
CA GLU A 31 2.42 18.46 -22.27
C GLU A 31 2.85 17.75 -20.99
N LEU A 32 3.82 18.29 -20.23
CA LEU A 32 4.37 17.66 -19.02
C LEU A 32 3.36 17.50 -17.86
N HIS A 33 2.41 18.43 -17.75
CA HIS A 33 1.37 18.40 -16.70
C HIS A 33 0.16 17.54 -17.09
N LEU A 34 -0.04 17.32 -18.39
CA LEU A 34 -1.08 16.46 -18.96
C LEU A 34 -0.60 15.04 -19.28
N LEU A 35 0.71 14.79 -19.24
CA LEU A 35 1.24 13.42 -19.28
C LEU A 35 0.50 12.58 -18.25
N PRO A 36 0.38 11.25 -18.47
CA PRO A 36 0.18 10.36 -17.35
C PRO A 36 1.32 10.67 -16.39
N SER A 37 1.01 11.46 -15.35
CA SER A 37 1.89 11.69 -14.21
C SER A 37 2.49 10.33 -13.93
N LEU A 38 3.81 10.17 -14.13
CA LEU A 38 4.56 8.99 -13.70
C LEU A 38 3.93 8.59 -12.38
N PRO A 39 3.43 7.35 -12.21
CA PRO A 39 2.54 7.03 -11.12
C PRO A 39 3.23 7.46 -9.84
N SER A 40 2.82 8.63 -9.37
CA SER A 40 3.20 9.19 -8.09
C SER A 40 2.88 8.09 -7.10
N TYR A 41 3.53 8.08 -5.94
CA TYR A 41 3.25 7.16 -4.84
C TYR A 41 1.81 7.28 -4.27
N ILE A 42 0.85 7.71 -5.09
CA ILE A 42 -0.57 7.43 -5.02
C ILE A 42 -0.78 5.91 -5.11
N VAL A 43 -0.57 5.26 -3.99
CA VAL A 43 -1.34 4.06 -3.66
C VAL A 43 -2.80 4.49 -3.71
N PRO A 44 -3.69 3.83 -4.48
CA PRO A 44 -5.13 4.08 -4.38
C PRO A 44 -5.49 4.09 -2.90
N LEU A 45 -6.17 5.14 -2.45
CA LEU A 45 -6.78 5.13 -1.13
C LEU A 45 -7.94 4.13 -1.19
N TYR A 46 -7.63 2.83 -1.16
CA TYR A 46 -8.62 1.80 -0.89
C TYR A 46 -9.12 2.11 0.52
N LYS A 47 -10.33 2.69 0.59
CA LYS A 47 -10.96 3.02 1.86
C LYS A 47 -12.46 2.77 1.79
N ASP A 48 -12.90 2.09 2.85
CA ASP A 48 -14.27 1.90 3.32
C ASP A 48 -15.28 2.83 2.63
N LYS A 49 -16.14 2.27 1.77
CA LYS A 49 -17.19 3.02 1.07
C LYS A 49 -18.24 3.50 2.08
N THR A 50 -18.30 4.81 2.31
CA THR A 50 -19.51 5.49 2.80
C THR A 50 -20.60 5.46 1.73
N GLU A 51 -21.83 5.38 2.21
CA GLU A 51 -23.07 5.12 1.50
C GLU A 51 -23.45 6.17 0.46
N ASP A 52 -23.98 5.71 -0.67
CA ASP A 52 -25.19 6.30 -1.22
C ASP A 52 -26.06 5.19 -1.80
N SER A 53 -27.36 5.25 -1.52
CA SER A 53 -28.32 4.16 -1.60
C SER A 53 -29.13 4.23 -2.90
N THR A 54 -28.84 3.34 -3.85
CA THR A 54 -29.82 2.92 -4.87
C THR A 54 -29.73 1.41 -5.08
N VAL A 55 -30.87 0.74 -4.96
CA VAL A 55 -31.00 -0.71 -4.83
C VAL A 55 -30.86 -1.38 -6.20
N ALA A 56 -29.66 -1.87 -6.49
CA ALA A 56 -29.39 -2.80 -7.58
C ALA A 56 -29.89 -4.22 -7.21
N PRO A 57 -30.23 -5.08 -8.20
CA PRO A 57 -30.76 -6.42 -7.95
C PRO A 57 -29.80 -7.24 -7.08
N LEU A 58 -30.34 -7.81 -6.00
CA LEU A 58 -29.58 -8.47 -4.94
C LEU A 58 -28.98 -9.78 -5.45
N ASN A 59 -27.65 -9.84 -5.55
CA ASN A 59 -26.88 -11.03 -5.89
C ASN A 59 -25.86 -11.33 -4.76
N LEU A 60 -25.35 -12.57 -4.68
CA LEU A 60 -24.37 -12.97 -3.67
C LEU A 60 -23.14 -12.04 -3.63
N SER A 61 -22.73 -11.49 -4.78
CA SER A 61 -21.64 -10.52 -4.85
C SER A 61 -21.95 -9.20 -4.13
N SER A 62 -23.17 -8.67 -4.20
CA SER A 62 -23.55 -7.46 -3.45
C SER A 62 -23.66 -7.70 -1.95
N ILE A 63 -24.08 -8.89 -1.53
CA ILE A 63 -24.10 -9.29 -0.11
C ILE A 63 -22.67 -9.41 0.42
N LYS A 64 -21.78 -10.11 -0.30
CA LYS A 64 -20.36 -10.22 0.04
C LYS A 64 -19.66 -8.86 0.04
N GLU A 65 -19.97 -8.00 -0.92
CA GLU A 65 -19.46 -6.64 -0.97
C GLU A 65 -19.92 -5.83 0.26
N SER A 66 -21.21 -5.88 0.61
CA SER A 66 -21.74 -5.18 1.79
C SER A 66 -21.07 -5.65 3.09
N TYR A 67 -20.82 -6.96 3.23
CA TYR A 67 -20.12 -7.53 4.38
C TYR A 67 -18.66 -7.03 4.43
N SER A 68 -17.96 -7.05 3.29
CA SER A 68 -16.57 -6.57 3.19
C SER A 68 -16.42 -5.08 3.52
N GLN A 69 -17.47 -4.29 3.27
CA GLN A 69 -17.58 -2.87 3.62
C GLN A 69 -17.99 -2.63 5.08
N LYS A 70 -18.10 -3.69 5.90
CA LYS A 70 -18.55 -3.65 7.29
C LYS A 70 -19.98 -3.12 7.48
N LYS A 71 -20.80 -3.12 6.41
CA LYS A 71 -22.21 -2.70 6.46
C LYS A 71 -23.09 -3.86 6.93
N TYR A 72 -22.83 -4.35 8.13
CA TYR A 72 -23.40 -5.60 8.63
C TYR A 72 -24.94 -5.60 8.69
N GLN A 73 -25.56 -4.45 9.05
CA GLN A 73 -27.02 -4.32 9.03
C GLN A 73 -27.58 -4.44 7.61
N GLN A 74 -26.94 -3.80 6.63
CA GLN A 74 -27.33 -3.92 5.23
C GLN A 74 -27.10 -5.35 4.70
N THR A 75 -26.00 -6.00 5.09
CA THR A 75 -25.72 -7.40 4.75
C THR A 75 -26.81 -8.33 5.28
N LEU A 76 -27.29 -8.09 6.51
CA LEU A 76 -28.41 -8.86 7.06
C LEU A 76 -29.69 -8.66 6.25
N ILE A 77 -30.08 -7.41 5.96
CA ILE A 77 -31.30 -7.10 5.20
C ILE A 77 -31.24 -7.71 3.79
N ASN A 78 -30.14 -7.47 3.09
CA ASN A 78 -29.92 -7.94 1.72
C ASN A 78 -29.82 -9.47 1.66
N GLY A 79 -29.07 -10.06 2.59
CA GLY A 79 -28.92 -11.51 2.70
C GLY A 79 -30.23 -12.21 3.02
N GLN A 80 -31.02 -11.69 3.97
CA GLN A 80 -32.33 -12.26 4.31
C GLN A 80 -33.32 -12.17 3.15
N ASN A 81 -33.34 -11.05 2.44
CA ASN A 81 -34.19 -10.91 1.25
C ASN A 81 -33.77 -11.86 0.13
N TYR A 82 -32.47 -12.07 -0.08
CA TYR A 82 -31.97 -13.05 -1.05
C TYR A 82 -32.34 -14.48 -0.67
N LEU A 83 -32.22 -14.84 0.62
CA LEU A 83 -32.58 -16.17 1.09
C LEU A 83 -34.09 -16.47 1.02
N LYS A 84 -34.98 -15.47 0.84
CA LYS A 84 -36.39 -15.73 0.53
C LYS A 84 -36.55 -16.41 -0.84
N THR A 85 -35.68 -16.09 -1.79
CA THR A 85 -35.68 -16.65 -3.15
C THR A 85 -34.78 -17.88 -3.25
N TYR A 86 -33.65 -17.89 -2.52
CA TYR A 86 -32.67 -18.99 -2.51
C TYR A 86 -32.40 -19.49 -1.08
N PRO A 87 -33.35 -20.22 -0.45
CA PRO A 87 -33.34 -20.51 0.99
C PRO A 87 -32.18 -21.39 1.49
N ASN A 88 -31.46 -22.04 0.58
CA ASN A 88 -30.41 -23.00 0.90
C ASN A 88 -28.99 -22.53 0.51
N ASP A 89 -28.81 -21.25 0.17
CA ASP A 89 -27.49 -20.69 -0.15
C ASP A 89 -26.65 -20.51 1.12
N SER A 90 -25.78 -21.49 1.38
CA SER A 90 -24.93 -21.52 2.57
C SER A 90 -23.84 -20.45 2.57
N ASP A 91 -23.45 -19.92 1.40
CA ASP A 91 -22.47 -18.83 1.31
C ASP A 91 -23.10 -17.50 1.74
N VAL A 92 -24.34 -17.23 1.30
CA VAL A 92 -25.10 -16.06 1.81
C VAL A 92 -25.40 -16.21 3.29
N GLN A 93 -25.77 -17.41 3.74
CA GLN A 93 -26.04 -17.65 5.15
C GLN A 93 -24.78 -17.48 6.02
N LEU A 94 -23.59 -17.80 5.48
CA LEU A 94 -22.31 -17.52 6.15
C LEU A 94 -22.12 -16.02 6.38
N PHE A 95 -22.39 -15.19 5.38
CA PHE A 95 -22.29 -13.72 5.51
C PHE A 95 -23.31 -13.14 6.49
N ILE A 96 -24.52 -13.72 6.57
CA ILE A 96 -25.51 -13.38 7.59
C ILE A 96 -24.99 -13.73 8.99
N ALA A 97 -24.48 -14.95 9.18
CA ALA A 97 -23.94 -15.43 10.45
C ALA A 97 -22.76 -14.56 10.93
N LEU A 98 -21.85 -14.24 10.02
CA LEU A 98 -20.72 -13.36 10.27
C LEU A 98 -21.16 -11.92 10.59
N SER A 99 -22.21 -11.41 9.94
CA SER A 99 -22.77 -10.08 10.22
C SER A 99 -23.38 -10.02 11.63
N TYR A 100 -24.11 -11.05 12.04
CA TYR A 100 -24.61 -11.16 13.41
C TYR A 100 -23.47 -11.17 14.44
N TYR A 101 -22.39 -11.92 14.16
CA TYR A 101 -21.21 -11.94 15.02
C TYR A 101 -20.58 -10.53 15.17
N GLN A 102 -20.41 -9.80 14.07
CA GLN A 102 -19.84 -8.45 14.09
C GLN A 102 -20.72 -7.43 14.83
N LEU A 103 -22.04 -7.61 14.78
CA LEU A 103 -23.02 -6.82 15.53
C LEU A 103 -23.16 -7.27 16.99
N LYS A 104 -22.33 -8.21 17.45
CA LYS A 104 -22.35 -8.80 18.81
C LYS A 104 -23.65 -9.54 19.15
N ARG A 105 -24.42 -9.91 18.13
CA ARG A 105 -25.64 -10.73 18.22
C ARG A 105 -25.26 -12.21 18.14
N TYR A 106 -24.54 -12.66 19.17
CA TYR A 106 -23.89 -13.97 19.17
C TYR A 106 -24.85 -15.17 19.12
N PRO A 107 -26.01 -15.17 19.80
CA PRO A 107 -26.98 -16.27 19.69
C PRO A 107 -27.46 -16.50 18.25
N GLU A 108 -27.77 -15.43 17.52
CA GLU A 108 -28.20 -15.50 16.13
C GLU A 108 -27.07 -15.94 15.20
N ALA A 109 -25.84 -15.49 15.45
CA ALA A 109 -24.65 -15.96 14.74
C ALA A 109 -24.46 -17.48 14.92
N ILE A 110 -24.52 -17.95 16.18
CA ILE A 110 -24.38 -19.37 16.55
C ILE A 110 -25.42 -20.22 15.82
N ASN A 111 -26.69 -19.82 15.84
CA ASN A 111 -27.77 -20.56 15.18
C ASN A 111 -27.56 -20.65 13.67
N ASN A 112 -27.12 -19.57 13.02
CA ASN A 112 -26.85 -19.58 11.58
C ASN A 112 -25.64 -20.45 11.24
N PHE A 113 -24.54 -20.39 12.00
CA PHE A 113 -23.40 -21.28 11.76
C PHE A 113 -23.74 -22.76 11.99
N LYS A 114 -24.54 -23.09 13.02
CA LYS A 114 -25.04 -24.46 13.23
C LYS A 114 -25.89 -24.94 12.05
N SER A 115 -26.78 -24.09 11.52
CA SER A 115 -27.61 -24.42 10.36
C SER A 115 -26.77 -24.71 9.11
N ILE A 116 -25.69 -23.97 8.88
CA ILE A 116 -24.75 -24.24 7.77
C ILE A 116 -24.08 -25.61 7.97
N LEU A 117 -23.55 -25.88 9.17
CA LEU A 117 -22.83 -27.12 9.47
C LEU A 117 -23.74 -28.37 9.47
N ASN A 118 -25.03 -28.22 9.77
CA ASN A 118 -26.00 -29.32 9.65
C ASN A 118 -26.15 -29.79 8.20
N ARG A 119 -26.01 -28.88 7.22
CA ARG A 119 -26.10 -29.20 5.78
C ARG A 119 -24.74 -29.48 5.16
N HIS A 120 -23.70 -28.81 5.64
CA HIS A 120 -22.33 -28.95 5.17
C HIS A 120 -21.37 -29.15 6.36
N PRO A 121 -21.26 -30.40 6.87
CA PRO A 121 -20.45 -30.69 8.06
C PRO A 121 -18.97 -30.30 7.93
N ASN A 122 -18.45 -30.25 6.70
CA ASN A 122 -17.04 -29.94 6.41
C ASN A 122 -16.80 -28.45 6.07
N TYR A 123 -17.78 -27.56 6.29
CA TYR A 123 -17.64 -26.13 5.99
C TYR A 123 -16.78 -25.42 7.06
N GLN A 124 -15.46 -25.44 6.86
CA GLN A 124 -14.47 -24.98 7.86
C GLN A 124 -14.68 -23.53 8.32
N ASP A 125 -15.03 -22.61 7.43
CA ASP A 125 -15.29 -21.22 7.81
C ASP A 125 -16.51 -21.07 8.76
N ALA A 126 -17.53 -21.91 8.59
CA ALA A 126 -18.68 -21.95 9.48
C ALA A 126 -18.32 -22.58 10.84
N LEU A 127 -17.45 -23.60 10.85
CA LEU A 127 -16.89 -24.17 12.08
C LEU A 127 -16.08 -23.13 12.86
N TYR A 128 -15.20 -22.38 12.20
CA TYR A 128 -14.43 -21.31 12.84
C TYR A 128 -15.34 -20.18 13.35
N GLY A 129 -16.35 -19.80 12.56
CA GLY A 129 -17.36 -18.81 12.94
C GLY A 129 -18.15 -19.24 14.17
N LEU A 130 -18.56 -20.50 14.23
CA LEU A 130 -19.26 -21.08 15.38
C LEU A 130 -18.39 -21.08 16.63
N ILE A 131 -17.14 -21.53 16.54
CA ILE A 131 -16.18 -21.54 17.66
C ILE A 131 -15.95 -20.12 18.17
N ARG A 132 -15.70 -19.15 17.28
CA ARG A 132 -15.53 -17.73 17.66
C ARG A 132 -16.75 -17.16 18.34
N SER A 133 -17.95 -17.47 17.85
CA SER A 133 -19.20 -16.98 18.40
C SER A 133 -19.47 -17.55 19.79
N ASN A 134 -19.20 -18.85 20.00
CA ASN A 134 -19.31 -19.48 21.33
C ASN A 134 -18.30 -18.89 22.31
N ILE A 135 -17.04 -18.65 21.91
CA ILE A 135 -16.03 -17.98 22.75
C ILE A 135 -16.49 -16.56 23.12
N ALA A 136 -16.98 -15.78 22.15
CA ALA A 136 -17.45 -14.41 22.39
C ALA A 136 -18.71 -14.36 23.28
N TYR A 137 -19.57 -15.38 23.18
CA TYR A 137 -20.74 -15.57 24.02
C TYR A 137 -20.45 -16.28 25.36
N LYS A 138 -19.17 -16.57 25.65
CA LYS A 138 -18.69 -17.24 26.87
C LYS A 138 -19.17 -18.69 27.06
N GLN A 139 -19.59 -19.34 25.98
CA GLN A 139 -19.89 -20.77 25.90
C GLN A 139 -18.60 -21.57 25.66
N TYR A 140 -17.73 -21.57 26.65
CA TYR A 140 -16.37 -22.12 26.50
C TYR A 140 -16.36 -23.64 26.40
N GLN A 141 -17.28 -24.33 27.08
CA GLN A 141 -17.39 -25.80 27.03
C GLN A 141 -17.81 -26.26 25.63
N GLU A 142 -18.82 -25.63 25.06
CA GLU A 142 -19.29 -25.91 23.70
C GLU A 142 -18.21 -25.61 22.66
N ALA A 143 -17.50 -24.49 22.81
CA ALA A 143 -16.40 -24.16 21.93
C ALA A 143 -15.24 -25.17 22.04
N GLN A 144 -14.95 -25.70 23.24
CA GLN A 144 -13.94 -26.74 23.44
C GLN A 144 -14.32 -28.04 22.73
N VAL A 145 -15.58 -28.48 22.84
CA VAL A 145 -16.09 -29.67 22.14
C VAL A 145 -15.96 -29.50 20.62
N LEU A 146 -16.34 -28.33 20.09
CA LEU A 146 -16.23 -28.02 18.67
C LEU A 146 -14.78 -28.04 18.17
N ILE A 147 -13.85 -27.49 18.96
CA ILE A 147 -12.41 -27.50 18.65
C ILE A 147 -11.86 -28.93 18.68
N GLN A 148 -12.23 -29.73 19.68
CA GLN A 148 -11.77 -31.11 19.80
C GLN A 148 -12.25 -31.97 18.64
N ASN A 149 -13.53 -31.86 18.28
CA ASN A 149 -14.10 -32.56 17.13
C ASN A 149 -13.46 -32.07 15.82
N GLY A 150 -13.26 -30.77 15.67
CA GLY A 150 -12.58 -30.21 14.51
C GLY A 150 -11.13 -30.68 14.39
N LEU A 151 -10.38 -30.79 15.49
CA LEU A 151 -9.01 -31.29 15.50
C LEU A 151 -8.92 -32.80 15.32
N HIS A 152 -9.96 -33.57 15.66
CA HIS A 152 -10.03 -34.98 15.29
C HIS A 152 -10.09 -35.14 13.76
N GLN A 153 -10.80 -34.24 13.08
CA GLN A 153 -10.95 -34.27 11.62
C GLN A 153 -9.79 -33.58 10.88
N TYR A 154 -9.22 -32.52 11.48
CA TYR A 154 -8.12 -31.73 10.93
C TYR A 154 -7.02 -31.52 12.00
N PRO A 155 -6.17 -32.54 12.26
CA PRO A 155 -5.20 -32.51 13.38
C PRO A 155 -4.19 -31.35 13.35
N ASP A 156 -3.83 -30.91 12.14
CA ASP A 156 -2.83 -29.85 11.92
C ASP A 156 -3.44 -28.48 11.57
N ASP A 157 -4.76 -28.30 11.79
CA ASP A 157 -5.45 -27.04 11.51
C ASP A 157 -5.00 -25.93 12.48
N LEU A 158 -4.20 -25.01 11.96
CA LEU A 158 -3.60 -23.91 12.72
C LEU A 158 -4.64 -23.01 13.42
N VAL A 159 -5.82 -22.83 12.82
CA VAL A 159 -6.87 -21.98 13.39
C VAL A 159 -7.55 -22.69 14.56
N LEU A 160 -7.79 -24.00 14.45
CA LEU A 160 -8.32 -24.81 15.56
C LEU A 160 -7.32 -24.97 16.70
N LEU A 161 -6.03 -25.11 16.40
CA LEU A 161 -4.96 -25.13 17.41
C LEU A 161 -4.84 -23.76 18.12
N GLU A 162 -4.98 -22.64 17.41
CA GLU A 162 -5.05 -21.30 18.00
C GLU A 162 -6.26 -21.15 18.94
N PHE A 163 -7.44 -21.63 18.53
CA PHE A 163 -8.61 -21.61 19.41
C PHE A 163 -8.43 -22.52 20.63
N LYS A 164 -7.80 -23.69 20.48
CA LYS A 164 -7.49 -24.60 21.60
C LYS A 164 -6.60 -23.91 22.63
N LEU A 165 -5.55 -23.21 22.19
CA LEU A 165 -4.67 -22.44 23.05
C LEU A 165 -5.44 -21.31 23.76
N ARG A 166 -6.23 -20.53 23.00
CA ARG A 166 -7.01 -19.41 23.54
C ARG A 166 -8.06 -19.85 24.57
N ILE A 167 -8.75 -20.95 24.33
CA ILE A 167 -9.72 -21.49 25.30
C ILE A 167 -9.01 -22.07 26.52
N LYS A 168 -7.90 -22.80 26.35
CA LYS A 168 -7.10 -23.31 27.48
C LYS A 168 -6.62 -22.18 28.38
N THR A 169 -6.11 -21.08 27.80
CA THR A 169 -5.72 -19.89 28.57
C THR A 169 -6.91 -19.22 29.25
N THR A 170 -8.05 -19.12 28.55
CA THR A 170 -9.25 -18.45 29.09
C THR A 170 -9.92 -19.26 30.19
N MET A 171 -10.03 -20.58 30.05
CA MET A 171 -10.61 -21.47 31.07
C MET A 171 -9.70 -21.61 32.28
N ASN A 172 -8.37 -21.70 32.10
CA ASN A 172 -7.45 -21.66 33.23
C ASN A 172 -7.60 -20.36 34.04
N THR A 173 -7.70 -19.20 33.36
CA THR A 173 -7.99 -17.93 34.05
C THR A 173 -9.39 -17.85 34.67
N THR A 174 -10.36 -18.62 34.16
CA THR A 174 -11.74 -18.63 34.68
C THR A 174 -11.89 -19.58 35.88
N GLN A 175 -11.21 -20.74 35.86
CA GLN A 175 -11.13 -21.68 36.99
C GLN A 175 -10.34 -21.12 38.17
N GLU A 176 -9.28 -20.34 37.92
CA GLU A 176 -8.59 -19.54 38.94
C GLU A 176 -9.49 -18.43 39.52
N SER A 177 -10.47 -17.93 38.76
CA SER A 177 -11.41 -16.88 39.22
C SER A 177 -12.68 -17.40 39.90
N LEU A 178 -13.03 -18.68 39.72
CA LEU A 178 -14.20 -19.34 40.33
C LEU A 178 -13.86 -20.14 41.59
N SER A 179 -12.57 -20.29 41.93
CA SER A 179 -12.09 -20.96 43.15
C SER A 179 -11.84 -19.99 44.32
N ILE A 180 -12.15 -18.69 44.16
CA ILE A 180 -12.01 -17.69 45.22
C ILE A 180 -13.40 -17.31 45.72
N SER A 181 -13.91 -18.07 46.69
CA SER A 181 -14.96 -17.57 47.60
C SER A 181 -14.42 -16.37 48.38
N PRO A 182 -15.24 -15.32 48.61
CA PRO A 182 -14.78 -14.11 49.26
C PRO A 182 -14.60 -14.38 50.75
N THR A 183 -13.36 -14.44 51.21
CA THR A 183 -13.05 -14.26 52.63
C THR A 183 -11.89 -13.31 52.80
N GLN A 184 -12.29 -12.14 53.31
CA GLN A 184 -11.59 -11.19 54.16
C GLN A 184 -10.25 -10.61 53.72
N GLU A 185 -10.27 -9.27 53.78
CA GLU A 185 -9.16 -8.34 53.76
C GLU A 185 -7.93 -8.86 54.51
N SER A 186 -6.84 -9.01 53.76
CA SER A 186 -5.54 -8.55 54.21
C SER A 186 -4.71 -8.16 52.99
N THR A 187 -4.14 -6.96 53.06
CA THR A 187 -3.26 -6.33 52.09
C THR A 187 -1.95 -7.10 51.92
N SER A 188 -2.00 -8.26 51.27
CA SER A 188 -0.83 -8.93 50.72
C SER A 188 -0.81 -8.79 49.20
N LEU A 189 0.22 -8.12 48.67
CA LEU A 189 0.46 -8.05 47.23
C LEU A 189 0.59 -9.48 46.70
N ASN A 190 -0.31 -9.92 45.83
CA ASN A 190 -0.29 -11.25 45.22
C ASN A 190 -0.13 -11.14 43.68
N LEU A 191 0.29 -12.23 43.03
CA LEU A 191 0.51 -12.31 41.58
C LEU A 191 -0.73 -11.85 40.77
N SER A 192 -1.94 -12.13 41.25
CA SER A 192 -3.18 -11.71 40.58
C SER A 192 -3.35 -10.19 40.54
N SER A 193 -2.99 -9.46 41.61
CA SER A 193 -3.00 -8.00 41.63
C SER A 193 -1.98 -7.38 40.66
N ILE A 194 -0.80 -7.99 40.52
CA ILE A 194 0.27 -7.54 39.60
C ILE A 194 -0.15 -7.76 38.15
N LYS A 195 -0.69 -8.94 37.83
CA LYS A 195 -1.25 -9.28 36.52
C LYS A 195 -2.41 -8.36 36.15
N THR A 196 -3.30 -8.08 37.10
CA THR A 196 -4.43 -7.14 36.91
C THR A 196 -3.95 -5.72 36.62
N SER A 197 -2.93 -5.25 37.34
CA SER A 197 -2.34 -3.93 37.08
C SER A 197 -1.73 -3.85 35.67
N TYR A 198 -1.10 -4.94 35.20
CA TYR A 198 -0.53 -5.01 33.85
C TYR A 198 -1.61 -4.99 32.77
N THR A 199 -2.69 -5.77 32.93
CA THR A 199 -3.81 -5.81 31.95
C THR A 199 -4.57 -4.49 31.89
N GLN A 200 -4.62 -3.73 32.99
CA GLN A 200 -5.12 -2.36 33.05
C GLN A 200 -4.16 -1.32 32.46
N LYS A 201 -3.02 -1.74 31.89
CA LYS A 201 -1.96 -0.88 31.32
C LYS A 201 -1.28 0.06 32.32
N LYS A 202 -1.37 -0.24 33.63
CA LYS A 202 -0.74 0.56 34.69
C LYS A 202 0.71 0.11 34.92
N TYR A 203 1.54 0.23 33.89
CA TYR A 203 2.88 -0.39 33.86
C TYR A 203 3.83 0.11 34.96
N GLN A 204 3.76 1.39 35.34
CA GLN A 204 4.54 1.92 36.46
C GLN A 204 4.13 1.28 37.80
N GLN A 205 2.83 1.11 38.02
CA GLN A 205 2.31 0.46 39.23
C GLN A 205 2.65 -1.04 39.23
N THR A 206 2.56 -1.71 38.06
CA THR A 206 3.01 -3.10 37.90
C THR A 206 4.48 -3.27 38.26
N LEU A 207 5.36 -2.33 37.85
CA LEU A 207 6.77 -2.37 38.22
C LEU A 207 6.96 -2.24 39.73
N ILE A 208 6.35 -1.25 40.37
CA ILE A 208 6.49 -1.01 41.82
C ILE A 208 6.00 -2.24 42.61
N ASN A 209 4.79 -2.71 42.29
CA ASN A 209 4.17 -3.83 42.99
C ASN A 209 4.92 -5.14 42.73
N GLY A 210 5.34 -5.38 41.47
CA GLY A 210 6.09 -6.56 41.08
C GLY A 210 7.48 -6.61 41.71
N GLN A 211 8.20 -5.50 41.75
CA GLN A 211 9.52 -5.44 42.41
C GLN A 211 9.42 -5.64 43.92
N ASN A 212 8.42 -5.04 44.57
CA ASN A 212 8.21 -5.26 46.00
C ASN A 212 7.85 -6.71 46.31
N TYR A 213 7.05 -7.36 45.47
CA TYR A 213 6.76 -8.79 45.59
C TYR A 213 8.01 -9.66 45.42
N LEU A 214 8.84 -9.36 44.42
CA LEU A 214 10.08 -10.10 44.15
C LEU A 214 11.15 -9.92 45.24
N LYS A 215 11.03 -8.95 46.16
CA LYS A 215 11.90 -8.90 47.36
C LYS A 215 11.63 -10.09 48.29
N THR A 216 10.38 -10.51 48.38
CA THR A 216 9.95 -11.64 49.23
C THR A 216 10.04 -12.97 48.47
N TYR A 217 9.72 -12.96 47.17
CA TYR A 217 9.72 -14.14 46.30
C TYR A 217 10.64 -13.95 45.08
N PRO A 218 11.97 -13.92 45.27
CA PRO A 218 12.93 -13.51 44.23
C PRO A 218 13.01 -14.42 43.00
N ASN A 219 12.45 -15.63 43.09
CA ASN A 219 12.50 -16.63 42.04
C ASN A 219 11.16 -16.83 41.31
N ASP A 220 10.15 -16.00 41.58
CA ASP A 220 8.87 -16.06 40.86
C ASP A 220 9.04 -15.51 39.42
N SER A 221 9.19 -16.44 38.48
CA SER A 221 9.41 -16.13 37.08
C SER A 221 8.18 -15.55 36.37
N ASP A 222 6.97 -15.79 36.89
CA ASP A 222 5.73 -15.24 36.32
C ASP A 222 5.58 -13.77 36.70
N VAL A 223 5.85 -13.41 37.96
CA VAL A 223 5.93 -11.99 38.37
C VAL A 223 7.08 -11.29 37.64
N GLN A 224 8.25 -11.94 37.53
CA GLN A 224 9.38 -11.36 36.81
C GLN A 224 9.07 -11.15 35.32
N LEU A 225 8.26 -12.00 34.69
CA LEU A 225 7.78 -11.82 33.33
C LEU A 225 6.96 -10.53 33.20
N PHE A 226 6.03 -10.28 34.12
CA PHE A 226 5.22 -9.04 34.10
C PHE A 226 6.06 -7.78 34.38
N VAL A 227 7.10 -7.89 35.21
CA VAL A 227 8.10 -6.82 35.41
C VAL A 227 8.85 -6.55 34.11
N ALA A 228 9.38 -7.58 33.45
CA ALA A 228 10.08 -7.48 32.17
C ALA A 228 9.21 -6.87 31.05
N LEU A 229 7.97 -7.33 30.95
CA LEU A 229 6.98 -6.80 30.01
C LEU A 229 6.63 -5.34 30.30
N SER A 230 6.54 -4.95 31.58
CA SER A 230 6.27 -3.56 31.97
C SER A 230 7.44 -2.64 31.59
N TYR A 231 8.68 -3.09 31.80
CA TYR A 231 9.86 -2.37 31.30
C TYR A 231 9.83 -2.20 29.77
N TYR A 232 9.47 -3.25 29.04
CA TYR A 232 9.33 -3.18 27.58
C TYR A 232 8.27 -2.15 27.14
N GLN A 233 7.09 -2.14 27.77
CA GLN A 233 6.01 -1.18 27.46
C GLN A 233 6.40 0.27 27.77
N LEU A 234 7.23 0.47 28.80
CA LEU A 234 7.80 1.77 29.16
C LEU A 234 9.05 2.15 28.34
N LYS A 235 9.40 1.37 27.30
CA LYS A 235 10.57 1.56 26.42
C LYS A 235 11.92 1.48 27.15
N ARG A 236 11.95 0.88 28.34
CA ARG A 236 13.14 0.59 29.14
C ARG A 236 13.70 -0.77 28.73
N TYR A 237 14.21 -0.82 27.50
CA TYR A 237 14.58 -2.08 26.84
C TYR A 237 15.77 -2.81 27.50
N PRO A 238 16.83 -2.15 27.99
CA PRO A 238 17.92 -2.83 28.68
C PRO A 238 17.44 -3.60 29.93
N GLU A 239 16.58 -3.00 30.73
CA GLU A 239 16.02 -3.63 31.94
C GLU A 239 15.08 -4.78 31.58
N ALA A 240 14.29 -4.63 30.50
CA ALA A 240 13.47 -5.72 29.97
C ALA A 240 14.33 -6.91 29.54
N ILE A 241 15.40 -6.66 28.76
CA ILE A 241 16.35 -7.68 28.29
C ILE A 241 16.97 -8.43 29.47
N ASN A 242 17.44 -7.72 30.50
CA ASN A 242 18.06 -8.34 31.67
C ASN A 242 17.08 -9.23 32.44
N ASN A 243 15.83 -8.79 32.63
CA ASN A 243 14.82 -9.60 33.28
C ASN A 243 14.43 -10.83 32.46
N PHE A 244 14.27 -10.70 31.13
CA PHE A 244 13.99 -11.87 30.28
C PHE A 244 15.17 -12.87 30.25
N LYS A 245 16.42 -12.40 30.22
CA LYS A 245 17.60 -13.27 30.36
C LYS A 245 17.61 -13.99 31.70
N SER A 246 17.31 -13.30 32.80
CA SER A 246 17.23 -13.91 34.14
C SER A 246 16.18 -15.02 34.21
N ILE A 247 15.01 -14.83 33.58
CA ILE A 247 13.97 -15.88 33.51
C ILE A 247 14.48 -17.09 32.72
N LEU A 248 15.09 -16.86 31.55
CA LEU A 248 15.56 -17.93 30.67
C LEU A 248 16.77 -18.69 31.25
N ASN A 249 17.60 -18.06 32.08
CA ASN A 249 18.68 -18.73 32.79
C ASN A 249 18.16 -19.80 33.76
N ARG A 250 16.98 -19.57 34.37
CA ARG A 250 16.34 -20.54 35.29
C ARG A 250 15.36 -21.47 34.58
N HIS A 251 14.68 -20.97 33.55
CA HIS A 251 13.70 -21.72 32.76
C HIS A 251 14.01 -21.60 31.26
N PRO A 252 14.95 -22.41 30.73
CA PRO A 252 15.41 -22.30 29.34
C PRO A 252 14.34 -22.53 28.26
N ASN A 253 13.19 -23.10 28.64
CA ASN A 253 12.06 -23.41 27.75
C ASN A 253 10.86 -22.47 27.96
N TYR A 254 11.02 -21.37 28.72
CA TYR A 254 9.96 -20.39 28.94
C TYR A 254 9.73 -19.56 27.66
N GLN A 255 8.81 -20.01 26.81
CA GLN A 255 8.59 -19.43 25.47
C GLN A 255 8.25 -17.93 25.50
N ASP A 256 7.40 -17.47 26.42
CA ASP A 256 7.04 -16.06 26.51
C ASP A 256 8.24 -15.16 26.86
N ALA A 257 9.17 -15.66 27.68
CA ALA A 257 10.40 -14.95 28.01
C ALA A 257 11.37 -14.93 26.82
N LEU A 258 11.44 -16.00 26.01
CA LEU A 258 12.20 -16.03 24.76
C LEU A 258 11.66 -15.01 23.75
N TYR A 259 10.35 -14.97 23.54
CA TYR A 259 9.73 -14.00 22.64
C TYR A 259 9.88 -12.57 23.16
N GLY A 260 9.73 -12.36 24.47
CA GLY A 260 9.96 -11.08 25.14
C GLY A 260 11.40 -10.60 24.95
N LEU A 261 12.38 -11.50 25.10
CA LEU A 261 13.80 -11.20 24.88
C LEU A 261 14.07 -10.80 23.43
N ILE A 262 13.64 -11.61 22.46
CA ILE A 262 13.83 -11.33 21.02
C ILE A 262 13.20 -9.99 20.65
N ARG A 263 11.97 -9.74 21.10
CA ARG A 263 11.25 -8.50 20.84
C ARG A 263 11.95 -7.28 21.46
N SER A 264 12.48 -7.43 22.67
CA SER A 264 13.23 -6.37 23.35
C SER A 264 14.56 -6.07 22.65
N ASN A 265 15.28 -7.08 22.18
CA ASN A 265 16.51 -6.90 21.39
C ASN A 265 16.23 -6.20 20.06
N ILE A 266 15.16 -6.57 19.34
CA ILE A 266 14.74 -5.87 18.10
C ILE A 266 14.41 -4.40 18.39
N ALA A 267 13.63 -4.12 19.43
CA ALA A 267 13.25 -2.76 19.80
C ALA A 267 14.47 -1.91 20.22
N TYR A 268 15.46 -2.54 20.84
CA TYR A 268 16.73 -1.93 21.24
C TYR A 268 17.80 -1.90 20.12
N LYS A 269 17.43 -2.33 18.90
CA LYS A 269 18.31 -2.40 17.72
C LYS A 269 19.50 -3.37 17.83
N GLN A 270 19.43 -4.33 18.75
CA GLN A 270 20.37 -5.45 18.90
C GLN A 270 19.95 -6.60 17.96
N TYR A 271 20.07 -6.35 16.65
CA TYR A 271 19.52 -7.25 15.65
C TYR A 271 20.33 -8.56 15.50
N GLN A 272 21.64 -8.51 15.73
CA GLN A 272 22.50 -9.70 15.67
C GLN A 272 22.17 -10.66 16.81
N GLU A 273 21.98 -10.15 18.03
CA GLU A 273 21.60 -10.92 19.20
C GLU A 273 20.20 -11.53 19.03
N ALA A 274 19.24 -10.74 18.53
CA ALA A 274 17.91 -11.23 18.20
C ALA A 274 17.98 -12.36 17.14
N GLN A 275 18.85 -12.23 16.15
CA GLN A 275 19.04 -13.23 15.09
C GLN A 275 19.60 -14.54 15.66
N VAL A 276 20.57 -14.47 16.57
CA VAL A 276 21.13 -15.66 17.24
C VAL A 276 20.05 -16.37 18.06
N LEU A 277 19.27 -15.63 18.85
CA LEU A 277 18.19 -16.19 19.66
C LEU A 277 17.11 -16.88 18.81
N VAL A 278 16.72 -16.25 17.69
CA VAL A 278 15.77 -16.82 16.74
C VAL A 278 16.32 -18.09 16.09
N GLN A 279 17.59 -18.11 15.70
CA GLN A 279 18.21 -19.30 15.12
C GLN A 279 18.28 -20.45 16.14
N GLN A 280 18.64 -20.16 17.39
CA GLN A 280 18.68 -21.15 18.46
C GLN A 280 17.29 -21.72 18.75
N GLY A 281 16.27 -20.86 18.82
CA GLY A 281 14.88 -21.30 19.01
C GLY A 281 14.37 -22.16 17.86
N LEU A 282 14.62 -21.76 16.60
CA LEU A 282 14.22 -22.53 15.42
C LEU A 282 14.98 -23.85 15.24
N ARG A 283 16.15 -24.02 15.87
CA ARG A 283 16.82 -25.32 15.93
C ARG A 283 16.10 -26.29 16.87
N LYS A 284 15.50 -25.77 17.95
CA LYS A 284 14.74 -26.57 18.93
C LYS A 284 13.33 -26.85 18.44
N ASP A 285 12.67 -25.84 17.88
CA ASP A 285 11.33 -25.95 17.29
C ASP A 285 11.32 -25.29 15.90
N PRO A 286 11.59 -26.06 14.83
CA PRO A 286 11.56 -25.56 13.46
C PRO A 286 10.17 -25.09 12.99
N GLY A 287 9.10 -25.48 13.69
CA GLY A 287 7.70 -25.15 13.37
C GLY A 287 7.17 -23.90 14.08
N ASP A 288 7.96 -23.29 14.96
CA ASP A 288 7.58 -22.10 15.73
C ASP A 288 7.37 -20.88 14.81
N LEU A 289 6.09 -20.61 14.50
CA LEU A 289 5.68 -19.54 13.60
C LEU A 289 6.04 -18.14 14.13
N MET A 290 6.14 -17.96 15.45
CA MET A 290 6.54 -16.68 16.06
C MET A 290 8.03 -16.42 15.83
N LEU A 291 8.87 -17.45 15.95
CA LEU A 291 10.31 -17.34 15.64
C LEU A 291 10.56 -17.15 14.14
N VAL A 292 9.75 -17.77 13.27
CA VAL A 292 9.79 -17.51 11.82
C VAL A 292 9.43 -16.05 11.51
N ASP A 293 8.40 -15.49 12.13
CA ASP A 293 8.03 -14.07 11.99
C ASP A 293 9.15 -13.14 12.46
N PHE A 294 9.76 -13.41 13.62
CA PHE A 294 10.92 -12.64 14.08
C PHE A 294 12.11 -12.73 13.12
N LYS A 295 12.39 -13.91 12.56
CA LYS A 295 13.44 -14.10 11.54
C LYS A 295 13.21 -13.22 10.32
N LEU A 296 11.98 -13.16 9.82
CA LEU A 296 11.61 -12.35 8.65
C LEU A 296 11.74 -10.85 8.95
N LYS A 297 11.27 -10.40 10.11
CA LYS A 297 11.41 -9.00 10.56
C LYS A 297 12.86 -8.60 10.67
N ILE A 298 13.67 -9.40 11.36
CA ILE A 298 15.11 -9.15 11.51
C ILE A 298 15.80 -9.14 10.14
N LYS A 299 15.49 -10.08 9.26
CA LYS A 299 16.07 -10.14 7.90
C LYS A 299 15.69 -8.93 7.03
N THR A 300 14.45 -8.44 7.15
CA THR A 300 13.99 -7.20 6.49
C THR A 300 14.76 -5.98 6.99
N ILE A 301 15.14 -5.99 8.27
CA ILE A 301 15.86 -4.89 8.93
C ILE A 301 17.38 -4.94 8.65
N ILE A 302 17.99 -6.14 8.57
CA ILE A 302 19.45 -6.32 8.56
C ILE A 302 20.10 -6.18 7.17
N ASN A 303 19.51 -6.59 6.01
CA ASN A 303 20.32 -6.63 4.77
C ASN A 303 19.63 -6.42 3.41
N GLN A 304 20.32 -5.64 2.55
CA GLN A 304 20.20 -5.54 1.08
C GLN A 304 20.79 -6.80 0.37
N PRO A 305 20.93 -6.85 -0.98
CA PRO A 305 20.15 -7.66 -1.91
C PRO A 305 20.67 -9.10 -2.16
N GLN A 306 21.83 -9.51 -1.63
CA GLN A 306 22.53 -10.70 -2.15
C GLN A 306 22.01 -12.05 -1.63
N GLU A 307 21.43 -12.12 -0.43
CA GLU A 307 20.78 -13.36 0.08
C GLU A 307 19.26 -13.42 -0.19
N PHE A 308 18.74 -12.47 -0.95
CA PHE A 308 17.33 -12.39 -1.30
C PHE A 308 16.94 -13.49 -2.30
N SER A 309 17.82 -13.73 -3.27
CA SER A 309 17.67 -14.72 -4.34
C SER A 309 17.64 -16.15 -3.82
N SER A 310 18.38 -16.43 -2.74
CA SER A 310 18.43 -17.77 -2.12
C SER A 310 17.15 -18.08 -1.34
N VAL A 311 16.55 -17.08 -0.68
CA VAL A 311 15.26 -17.22 0.01
C VAL A 311 14.10 -17.28 -0.97
N GLN A 312 14.09 -16.49 -2.05
CA GLN A 312 13.09 -16.63 -3.11
C GLN A 312 13.14 -18.01 -3.77
N LYS A 313 14.33 -18.55 -4.06
CA LYS A 313 14.49 -19.93 -4.54
C LYS A 313 13.95 -20.95 -3.54
N LYS A 314 14.14 -20.74 -2.24
CA LYS A 314 13.69 -21.67 -1.18
C LYS A 314 12.18 -21.60 -0.94
N ILE A 315 11.58 -20.40 -1.01
CA ILE A 315 10.12 -20.21 -0.98
C ILE A 315 9.48 -20.83 -2.21
N LYS A 316 10.03 -20.58 -3.42
CA LYS A 316 9.54 -21.18 -4.67
C LYS A 316 9.60 -22.71 -4.59
N LYS A 317 10.69 -23.27 -4.06
CA LYS A 317 10.86 -24.72 -3.83
C LYS A 317 9.83 -25.29 -2.83
N LEU A 318 9.59 -24.59 -1.71
CA LEU A 318 8.58 -24.96 -0.70
C LEU A 318 7.14 -24.86 -1.21
N THR A 319 6.88 -23.94 -2.14
CA THR A 319 5.55 -23.73 -2.73
C THR A 319 5.27 -24.76 -3.84
N SER A 320 6.30 -25.19 -4.58
CA SER A 320 6.19 -26.24 -5.59
C SER A 320 6.15 -27.67 -5.03
N SER A 321 6.49 -27.88 -3.75
CA SER A 321 6.45 -29.19 -3.09
C SER A 321 5.18 -29.42 -2.24
N ALA A 322 4.32 -28.41 -2.08
CA ALA A 322 3.06 -28.51 -1.36
C ALA A 322 1.91 -28.61 -2.39
N PRO A 323 1.07 -29.67 -2.35
CA PRO A 323 0.04 -29.90 -3.39
C PRO A 323 -0.97 -28.75 -3.56
N GLN A 324 -1.15 -27.91 -2.54
CA GLN A 324 -1.87 -26.64 -2.60
C GLN A 324 -1.34 -25.72 -1.48
N PRO A 325 -0.55 -24.67 -1.73
CA PRO A 325 -0.24 -23.68 -0.70
C PRO A 325 -1.53 -22.96 -0.29
N SER A 326 -1.81 -22.88 1.02
CA SER A 326 -3.01 -22.22 1.52
C SER A 326 -3.13 -20.78 1.00
N ASN A 327 -4.36 -20.35 0.65
CA ASN A 327 -4.61 -18.99 0.13
C ASN A 327 -4.06 -17.89 1.06
N LEU A 328 -4.00 -18.16 2.37
CA LEU A 328 -3.43 -17.25 3.37
C LEU A 328 -1.90 -17.12 3.25
N LEU A 329 -1.18 -18.22 2.99
CA LEU A 329 0.25 -18.20 2.76
C LEU A 329 0.58 -17.50 1.44
N LYS A 330 -0.19 -17.77 0.38
CA LYS A 330 -0.07 -17.07 -0.91
C LYS A 330 -0.30 -15.56 -0.75
N LYS A 331 -1.34 -15.17 0.01
CA LYS A 331 -1.64 -13.77 0.32
C LYS A 331 -0.53 -13.10 1.14
N LYS A 332 0.00 -13.76 2.18
CA LYS A 332 1.12 -13.23 2.97
C LYS A 332 2.40 -13.12 2.14
N ILE A 333 2.65 -14.05 1.24
CA ILE A 333 3.77 -13.99 0.30
C ILE A 333 3.58 -12.83 -0.68
N ASP A 334 2.38 -12.65 -1.25
CA ASP A 334 2.04 -11.52 -2.13
C ASP A 334 2.17 -10.17 -1.38
N GLU A 335 1.75 -10.09 -0.11
CA GLU A 335 1.91 -8.91 0.75
C GLU A 335 3.39 -8.60 1.01
N VAL A 336 4.19 -9.60 1.36
CA VAL A 336 5.64 -9.44 1.55
C VAL A 336 6.33 -9.10 0.22
N GLN A 337 5.91 -9.66 -0.91
CA GLN A 337 6.42 -9.34 -2.25
C GLN A 337 6.03 -7.95 -2.76
N ALA A 338 4.86 -7.44 -2.36
CA ALA A 338 4.45 -6.06 -2.64
C ALA A 338 5.32 -5.03 -1.89
N ASP A 339 5.85 -5.44 -0.73
CA ASP A 339 6.64 -4.61 0.16
C ASP A 339 8.14 -4.54 -0.23
N LEU A 340 8.58 -5.42 -1.11
CA LEU A 340 9.98 -5.55 -1.51
C LEU A 340 10.37 -4.47 -2.52
N PRO A 341 11.60 -3.93 -2.42
CA PRO A 341 12.09 -3.02 -3.43
C PRO A 341 12.14 -3.71 -4.80
N TYR A 342 11.72 -3.02 -5.84
CA TYR A 342 11.79 -3.52 -7.21
C TYR A 342 12.21 -2.41 -8.17
N TYR A 343 12.72 -2.81 -9.32
CA TYR A 343 13.00 -1.88 -10.40
C TYR A 343 11.84 -1.80 -11.38
N GLU A 344 11.55 -0.62 -11.89
CA GLU A 344 10.50 -0.38 -12.85
C GLU A 344 11.06 0.41 -14.02
N LEU A 345 11.01 -0.18 -15.21
CA LEU A 345 11.34 0.48 -16.46
C LEU A 345 10.04 0.98 -17.08
N THR A 346 9.94 2.28 -17.36
CA THR A 346 8.82 2.87 -18.09
C THR A 346 9.35 3.55 -19.33
N ALA A 347 8.77 3.26 -20.48
CA ALA A 347 9.08 3.92 -21.75
C ALA A 347 7.78 4.34 -22.42
N PHE A 348 7.69 5.57 -22.92
CA PHE A 348 6.53 6.02 -23.68
C PHE A 348 6.93 7.04 -24.73
N THR A 349 6.10 7.18 -25.75
CA THR A 349 6.22 8.19 -26.77
C THR A 349 4.89 8.89 -26.98
N ILE A 350 4.96 10.18 -27.30
CA ILE A 350 3.84 11.03 -27.66
C ILE A 350 4.16 11.64 -29.01
N ASN A 351 3.23 11.51 -29.94
CA ASN A 351 3.29 12.14 -31.24
C ASN A 351 2.12 13.13 -31.31
N ALA A 352 2.40 14.36 -31.73
CA ALA A 352 1.40 15.40 -31.93
C ALA A 352 1.39 15.83 -33.38
N ASP A 353 0.24 15.72 -34.05
CA ASP A 353 0.00 16.36 -35.33
C ASP A 353 -0.41 17.82 -35.09
N VAL A 354 0.38 18.75 -35.61
CA VAL A 354 0.25 20.19 -35.36
C VAL A 354 -0.11 20.88 -36.65
N ASN A 355 -1.27 21.55 -36.68
CA ASN A 355 -1.78 22.17 -37.91
C ASN A 355 -1.07 23.49 -38.31
N LYS A 356 -0.27 24.09 -37.41
CA LYS A 356 0.36 25.41 -37.62
C LYS A 356 1.64 25.58 -36.79
N PRO A 357 2.81 25.60 -37.45
CA PRO A 357 3.07 25.11 -38.81
C PRO A 357 2.80 23.60 -38.90
N ASP A 358 2.24 23.14 -40.03
CA ASP A 358 1.99 21.73 -40.31
C ASP A 358 3.25 20.88 -40.03
N SER A 359 3.26 20.15 -38.92
CA SER A 359 4.41 19.37 -38.47
C SER A 359 4.02 18.31 -37.44
N ILE A 360 4.84 17.26 -37.34
CA ILE A 360 4.72 16.26 -36.27
C ILE A 360 5.72 16.62 -35.17
N TRP A 361 5.23 16.66 -33.93
CA TRP A 361 6.06 16.86 -32.75
C TRP A 361 6.13 15.56 -31.97
N ASP A 362 7.35 15.10 -31.71
CA ASP A 362 7.61 13.85 -31.00
C ASP A 362 8.23 14.13 -29.63
N TRP A 363 7.78 13.37 -28.65
CA TRP A 363 8.37 13.31 -27.32
C TRP A 363 8.45 11.86 -26.88
N SER A 364 9.64 11.38 -26.58
CA SER A 364 9.86 10.06 -26.01
C SER A 364 10.56 10.16 -24.67
N SER A 365 10.19 9.29 -23.75
CA SER A 365 10.80 9.21 -22.43
C SER A 365 11.08 7.77 -22.05
N VAL A 366 12.23 7.55 -21.42
CA VAL A 366 12.59 6.28 -20.77
C VAL A 366 13.03 6.57 -19.35
N PHE A 367 12.45 5.87 -18.38
CA PHE A 367 12.74 6.00 -16.96
C PHE A 367 13.02 4.65 -16.33
N LEU A 368 14.06 4.60 -15.49
CA LEU A 368 14.32 3.50 -14.58
C LEU A 368 14.12 3.98 -13.14
N TYR A 369 13.17 3.37 -12.44
CA TYR A 369 12.90 3.63 -11.03
C TYR A 369 13.32 2.46 -10.17
N ARG A 370 13.87 2.75 -8.99
CA ARG A 370 13.87 1.87 -7.82
C ARG A 370 12.72 2.27 -6.91
N LYS A 371 11.74 1.39 -6.76
CA LYS A 371 10.57 1.60 -5.87
C LYS A 371 10.71 0.80 -4.60
N SER A 372 10.26 1.35 -3.47
CA SER A 372 10.29 0.71 -2.16
C SER A 372 9.29 1.37 -1.22
N LYS A 373 8.99 0.80 -0.04
CA LYS A 373 8.12 1.46 0.96
C LYS A 373 8.48 2.90 1.31
N GLN A 374 9.76 3.28 1.17
CA GLN A 374 10.28 4.60 1.51
C GLN A 374 10.10 5.62 0.37
N GLY A 375 9.68 5.19 -0.82
CA GLY A 375 9.51 6.05 -1.98
C GLY A 375 10.01 5.44 -3.28
N ALA A 376 9.93 6.23 -4.35
CA ALA A 376 10.47 5.91 -5.67
C ALA A 376 11.61 6.86 -6.02
N TYR A 377 12.72 6.33 -6.52
CA TYR A 377 13.86 7.11 -6.97
C TYR A 377 14.25 6.64 -8.35
N GLY A 378 14.39 7.56 -9.29
CA GLY A 378 14.59 7.19 -10.68
C GLY A 378 15.50 8.14 -11.43
N VAL A 379 16.02 7.60 -12.52
CA VAL A 379 16.76 8.33 -13.54
C VAL A 379 16.04 8.11 -14.86
N GLY A 380 16.07 9.12 -15.72
CA GLY A 380 15.43 9.03 -17.02
C GLY A 380 16.10 9.89 -18.07
N VAL A 381 15.70 9.65 -19.31
CA VAL A 381 16.08 10.44 -20.46
C VAL A 381 14.80 10.77 -21.22
N ASN A 382 14.59 12.05 -21.48
CA ASN A 382 13.63 12.52 -22.46
C ASN A 382 14.37 12.81 -23.78
N TYR A 383 13.66 12.63 -24.88
CA TYR A 383 14.06 13.06 -26.20
C TYR A 383 12.87 13.72 -26.86
N ALA A 384 13.02 14.96 -27.30
CA ALA A 384 12.00 15.65 -28.08
C ALA A 384 12.55 15.85 -29.49
N ASN A 385 11.72 15.64 -30.50
CA ASN A 385 12.02 15.98 -31.89
C ASN A 385 10.89 16.84 -32.45
N ARG A 386 11.23 18.02 -32.95
CA ARG A 386 10.29 18.90 -33.64
C ARG A 386 10.97 19.48 -34.86
N GLN A 387 10.34 19.36 -36.02
CA GLN A 387 10.82 19.98 -37.26
C GLN A 387 12.29 19.67 -37.60
N GLY A 388 12.73 18.43 -37.31
CA GLY A 388 14.07 17.96 -37.60
C GLY A 388 15.14 18.40 -36.60
N THR A 389 14.78 19.00 -35.46
CA THR A 389 15.73 19.16 -34.35
C THR A 389 15.35 18.28 -33.19
N GLY A 390 16.32 17.48 -32.76
CA GLY A 390 16.21 16.61 -31.62
C GLY A 390 17.04 17.13 -30.45
N ASP A 391 16.44 17.21 -29.26
CA ASP A 391 17.19 17.51 -28.03
C ASP A 391 16.95 16.41 -26.98
N PRO A 392 18.02 15.93 -26.31
CA PRO A 392 17.89 15.08 -25.15
C PRO A 392 17.89 15.88 -23.84
N GLN A 393 17.22 15.34 -22.83
CA GLN A 393 17.25 15.86 -21.46
C GLN A 393 17.40 14.70 -20.48
N VAL A 394 18.35 14.80 -19.53
CA VAL A 394 18.51 13.83 -18.45
C VAL A 394 17.67 14.27 -17.25
N LEU A 395 17.04 13.31 -16.57
CA LEU A 395 16.15 13.55 -15.44
C LEU A 395 16.53 12.71 -14.24
N PHE A 396 16.41 13.32 -13.07
CA PHE A 396 16.49 12.68 -11.77
C PHE A 396 15.18 12.93 -11.04
N ASN A 397 14.54 11.87 -10.57
CA ASN A 397 13.27 11.92 -9.87
C ASN A 397 13.41 11.28 -8.49
N ALA A 398 12.85 11.93 -7.47
CA ALA A 398 12.79 11.42 -6.12
C ALA A 398 11.40 11.68 -5.53
N GLN A 399 10.74 10.61 -5.12
CA GLN A 399 9.41 10.64 -4.51
C GLN A 399 9.48 10.01 -3.11
N PRO A 400 10.18 10.66 -2.15
CA PRO A 400 10.30 10.14 -0.80
C PRO A 400 8.96 10.19 -0.08
N LYS A 401 8.64 9.11 0.62
CA LYS A 401 7.49 9.04 1.52
C LYS A 401 7.95 9.41 2.93
N LEU A 402 7.55 10.60 3.39
CA LEU A 402 7.92 11.09 4.72
C LEU A 402 7.15 10.32 5.81
N ASN A 403 5.87 10.04 5.57
CA ASN A 403 5.02 9.16 6.39
C ASN A 403 3.82 8.65 5.57
N ASP A 404 2.86 7.96 6.20
CA ASP A 404 1.68 7.40 5.50
C ASP A 404 0.71 8.43 4.90
N SER A 405 0.80 9.68 5.34
CA SER A 405 -0.05 10.79 4.93
C SER A 405 0.67 11.86 4.12
N VAL A 406 2.00 11.93 4.17
CA VAL A 406 2.79 13.00 3.53
C VAL A 406 3.91 12.40 2.69
N TRP A 407 4.02 12.88 1.45
CA TRP A 407 5.08 12.51 0.53
C TRP A 407 5.47 13.72 -0.33
N LEU A 408 6.64 13.64 -0.94
CA LEU A 408 7.15 14.66 -1.85
C LEU A 408 7.27 14.09 -3.26
N ASP A 409 7.26 14.97 -4.24
CA ASP A 409 7.67 14.70 -5.61
C ASP A 409 8.70 15.75 -6.01
N LEU A 410 9.93 15.30 -6.21
CA LEU A 410 11.08 16.14 -6.51
C LEU A 410 11.64 15.70 -7.85
N SER A 411 11.95 16.65 -8.73
CA SER A 411 12.68 16.34 -9.94
C SER A 411 13.67 17.44 -10.33
N TYR A 412 14.77 16.99 -10.90
CA TYR A 412 15.75 17.85 -11.55
C TYR A 412 15.99 17.30 -12.95
N ALA A 413 15.93 18.18 -13.95
CA ALA A 413 16.24 17.84 -15.32
C ALA A 413 17.25 18.81 -15.92
N TYR A 414 18.17 18.26 -16.70
CA TYR A 414 19.25 18.99 -17.36
C TYR A 414 19.28 18.70 -18.85
N ALA A 415 19.31 19.76 -19.66
CA ALA A 415 19.50 19.69 -21.10
C ALA A 415 20.77 20.46 -21.48
N ASN A 416 21.65 19.80 -22.24
CA ASN A 416 22.89 20.44 -22.71
C ASN A 416 22.63 21.45 -23.82
N ASN A 417 21.63 21.15 -24.69
CA ASN A 417 21.17 22.01 -25.77
C ASN A 417 19.73 22.43 -25.47
N PRO A 418 19.50 23.65 -24.96
CA PRO A 418 18.18 24.03 -24.46
C PRO A 418 17.25 24.59 -25.55
N ASN A 419 17.16 23.95 -26.73
CA ASN A 419 16.27 24.44 -27.81
C ASN A 419 14.82 23.94 -27.61
N LEU A 420 14.67 22.71 -27.14
CA LEU A 420 13.40 22.02 -26.87
C LEU A 420 13.26 21.57 -25.42
N PHE A 421 14.18 21.99 -24.54
CA PHE A 421 14.13 21.72 -23.11
C PHE A 421 14.72 22.89 -22.32
N PRO A 422 14.17 23.24 -21.14
CA PRO A 422 14.88 24.11 -20.22
C PRO A 422 16.25 23.51 -19.88
N LYS A 423 17.29 24.34 -19.87
CA LYS A 423 18.67 23.95 -19.50
C LYS A 423 18.68 23.33 -18.12
N ASN A 424 18.03 23.99 -17.16
CA ASN A 424 17.79 23.49 -15.82
C ASN A 424 16.30 23.56 -15.53
N LYS A 425 15.72 22.43 -15.13
CA LYS A 425 14.36 22.36 -14.63
C LYS A 425 14.38 21.75 -13.25
N VAL A 426 13.81 22.45 -12.27
CA VAL A 426 13.67 21.98 -10.89
C VAL A 426 12.20 21.98 -10.57
N PHE A 427 11.70 20.88 -10.01
CA PHE A 427 10.32 20.76 -9.57
C PHE A 427 10.29 20.17 -8.17
N ALA A 428 9.44 20.72 -7.32
CA ALA A 428 9.17 20.20 -6.00
C ALA A 428 7.70 20.39 -5.67
N GLU A 429 7.00 19.31 -5.34
CA GLU A 429 5.61 19.34 -4.88
C GLU A 429 5.45 18.47 -3.63
N GLY A 430 4.88 19.05 -2.59
CA GLY A 430 4.51 18.35 -1.36
C GLY A 430 3.05 17.94 -1.39
N TYR A 431 2.76 16.72 -0.96
CA TYR A 431 1.42 16.16 -0.93
C TYR A 431 1.05 15.74 0.49
N ALA A 432 -0.21 15.97 0.88
CA ALA A 432 -0.74 15.59 2.17
C ALA A 432 -2.15 15.01 2.06
N LYS A 433 -2.40 13.89 2.76
CA LYS A 433 -3.75 13.34 2.94
C LYS A 433 -4.49 14.15 3.98
N LEU A 434 -5.64 14.71 3.59
CA LEU A 434 -6.59 15.29 4.52
C LEU A 434 -7.71 14.27 4.78
N GLY A 435 -7.60 13.56 5.90
CA GLY A 435 -8.54 12.52 6.27
C GLY A 435 -8.42 11.25 5.41
N LYS A 436 -9.56 10.72 4.95
CA LYS A 436 -9.64 9.40 4.31
C LYS A 436 -9.57 9.43 2.78
N THR A 437 -10.08 10.48 2.16
CA THR A 437 -10.37 10.52 0.72
C THR A 437 -9.85 11.76 0.03
N VAL A 438 -9.38 12.77 0.76
CA VAL A 438 -8.89 14.02 0.17
C VAL A 438 -7.38 14.06 0.21
N VAL A 439 -6.78 14.53 -0.88
CA VAL A 439 -5.35 14.81 -1.00
C VAL A 439 -5.20 16.27 -1.41
N LEU A 440 -4.34 16.99 -0.71
CA LEU A 440 -3.93 18.34 -1.06
C LEU A 440 -2.48 18.32 -1.51
N SER A 441 -2.11 19.22 -2.40
CA SER A 441 -0.73 19.43 -2.79
C SER A 441 -0.41 20.90 -3.01
N VAL A 442 0.86 21.25 -2.83
CA VAL A 442 1.43 22.56 -3.14
C VAL A 442 2.84 22.33 -3.69
N GLY A 443 3.16 22.98 -4.80
CA GLY A 443 4.44 22.81 -5.46
C GLY A 443 4.88 24.03 -6.25
N ASP A 444 6.15 23.99 -6.61
CA ASP A 444 6.83 24.99 -7.42
C ASP A 444 7.69 24.31 -8.49
N GLN A 445 7.86 25.01 -9.60
CA GLN A 445 8.65 24.58 -10.74
C GLN A 445 9.48 25.77 -11.22
N TYR A 446 10.80 25.63 -11.21
CA TYR A 446 11.73 26.58 -11.81
C TYR A 446 12.21 26.04 -13.16
N ASN A 447 12.13 26.87 -14.21
CA ASN A 447 12.67 26.55 -15.53
C ASN A 447 13.66 27.63 -15.96
N GLN A 448 14.90 27.25 -16.22
CA GLN A 448 15.91 28.10 -16.85
C GLN A 448 16.00 27.80 -18.34
N ILE A 449 15.84 28.83 -19.14
CA ILE A 449 15.91 28.78 -20.60
C ILE A 449 16.96 29.80 -21.04
N GLU A 450 18.14 29.33 -21.44
CA GLU A 450 19.32 30.17 -21.71
C GLU A 450 19.57 31.22 -20.61
N ASN A 451 19.39 32.51 -20.94
CA ASN A 451 19.59 33.68 -20.07
C ASN A 451 18.32 34.10 -19.30
N LYS A 452 17.23 33.33 -19.42
CA LYS A 452 15.92 33.61 -18.83
C LYS A 452 15.44 32.50 -17.93
N TYR A 453 14.38 32.79 -17.19
CA TYR A 453 13.67 31.81 -16.40
C TYR A 453 12.21 32.18 -16.22
N PHE A 454 11.41 31.18 -15.87
CA PHE A 454 10.07 31.36 -15.32
C PHE A 454 9.81 30.34 -14.22
N ASN A 455 8.96 30.74 -13.29
CA ASN A 455 8.46 29.86 -12.24
C ASN A 455 7.03 29.43 -12.57
N ALA A 456 6.63 28.24 -12.12
CA ALA A 456 5.24 27.81 -12.13
C ALA A 456 4.86 27.33 -10.73
N TYR A 457 3.93 28.05 -10.09
CA TYR A 457 3.38 27.68 -8.80
C TYR A 457 2.12 26.86 -9.00
N THR A 458 2.00 25.73 -8.33
CA THR A 458 0.84 24.86 -8.45
C THR A 458 0.36 24.38 -7.09
N GLY A 459 -0.88 23.95 -7.07
CA GLY A 459 -1.43 23.17 -5.98
C GLY A 459 -2.63 22.39 -6.50
N SER A 460 -3.02 21.35 -5.77
CA SER A 460 -4.21 20.61 -6.14
C SER A 460 -5.06 20.26 -4.94
N ILE A 461 -6.36 20.14 -5.20
CA ILE A 461 -7.28 19.40 -4.36
C ILE A 461 -7.76 18.20 -5.15
N ALA A 462 -7.57 17.02 -4.57
CA ALA A 462 -8.03 15.78 -5.14
C ALA A 462 -8.89 15.02 -4.14
N LYS A 463 -9.90 14.33 -4.65
CA LYS A 463 -10.84 13.53 -3.87
C LYS A 463 -11.03 12.17 -4.52
N TYR A 464 -10.98 11.13 -3.70
CA TYR A 464 -11.37 9.78 -4.06
C TYR A 464 -12.85 9.58 -3.72
N VAL A 465 -13.64 9.18 -4.71
CA VAL A 465 -15.06 8.85 -4.57
C VAL A 465 -15.28 7.46 -5.18
N GLY A 466 -15.34 6.44 -4.34
CA GLY A 466 -15.28 5.05 -4.81
C GLY A 466 -13.97 4.80 -5.57
N ASN A 467 -14.07 4.26 -6.79
CA ASN A 467 -12.91 4.03 -7.66
C ASN A 467 -12.57 5.24 -8.54
N TYR A 468 -13.22 6.38 -8.30
CA TYR A 468 -12.95 7.60 -9.04
C TYR A 468 -11.95 8.46 -8.28
N TYR A 469 -10.98 8.98 -9.00
CA TYR A 469 -10.10 10.06 -8.57
C TYR A 469 -10.49 11.31 -9.32
N LEU A 470 -10.90 12.34 -8.60
CA LEU A 470 -11.24 13.65 -9.13
C LEU A 470 -10.21 14.64 -8.60
N SER A 471 -9.63 15.46 -9.47
CA SER A 471 -8.62 16.44 -9.09
C SER A 471 -8.84 17.75 -9.83
N PHE A 472 -8.69 18.84 -9.10
CA PHE A 472 -8.62 20.20 -9.63
C PHE A 472 -7.26 20.80 -9.28
N ARG A 473 -6.58 21.34 -10.29
CA ARG A 473 -5.24 21.91 -10.19
C ARG A 473 -5.13 23.20 -10.98
N PRO A 474 -5.00 24.37 -10.33
CA PRO A 474 -4.46 25.56 -10.96
C PRO A 474 -2.93 25.49 -11.08
N THR A 475 -2.39 25.97 -12.20
CA THR A 475 -0.95 26.19 -12.39
C THR A 475 -0.75 27.63 -12.81
N HIS A 476 -0.03 28.40 -11.99
CA HIS A 476 0.21 29.82 -12.20
C HIS A 476 1.66 30.06 -12.65
N PHE A 477 1.81 30.56 -13.87
CA PHE A 477 3.10 30.81 -14.50
C PHE A 477 3.53 32.26 -14.29
N VAL A 478 4.76 32.43 -13.82
CA VAL A 478 5.39 33.71 -13.48
C VAL A 478 6.74 33.81 -14.18
N PRO A 479 6.77 34.33 -15.42
CA PRO A 479 8.02 34.60 -16.11
C PRO A 479 8.78 35.78 -15.50
N LYS A 480 10.10 35.82 -15.70
CA LYS A 480 10.94 36.96 -15.30
C LYS A 480 10.52 38.27 -15.98
N SER A 481 10.17 38.18 -17.26
CA SER A 481 9.65 39.29 -18.09
C SER A 481 8.43 38.79 -18.85
N GLY A 482 7.40 39.63 -18.98
CA GLY A 482 6.16 39.32 -19.68
C GLY A 482 4.97 38.98 -18.77
N PRO A 483 3.81 38.67 -19.38
CA PRO A 483 2.55 38.50 -18.66
C PRO A 483 2.48 37.20 -17.86
N LYS A 484 1.94 37.29 -16.64
CA LYS A 484 1.55 36.12 -15.84
C LYS A 484 0.34 35.42 -16.45
N SER A 485 0.24 34.11 -16.26
CA SER A 485 -0.84 33.29 -16.79
C SER A 485 -1.22 32.16 -15.84
N THR A 486 -2.43 31.61 -16.00
CA THR A 486 -2.92 30.51 -15.17
C THR A 486 -3.68 29.51 -16.03
N LEU A 487 -3.32 28.24 -15.91
CA LEU A 487 -4.02 27.11 -16.51
C LEU A 487 -4.75 26.34 -15.43
N TYR A 488 -6.04 26.04 -15.65
CA TYR A 488 -6.83 25.21 -14.75
C TYR A 488 -6.99 23.82 -15.36
N THR A 489 -6.70 22.80 -14.56
CA THR A 489 -6.80 21.40 -14.97
C THR A 489 -7.79 20.66 -14.07
N VAL A 490 -8.73 19.96 -14.69
CA VAL A 490 -9.62 18.99 -14.05
C VAL A 490 -9.25 17.61 -14.57
N LYS A 491 -9.01 16.66 -13.66
CA LYS A 491 -8.70 15.27 -13.99
C LYS A 491 -9.69 14.36 -13.31
N VAL A 492 -10.24 13.42 -14.08
CA VAL A 492 -11.09 12.34 -13.59
C VAL A 492 -10.47 11.02 -14.04
N ARG A 493 -10.14 10.13 -13.11
CA ARG A 493 -9.70 8.75 -13.40
C ARG A 493 -10.65 7.76 -12.76
N LYS A 494 -11.03 6.71 -13.48
CA LYS A 494 -11.72 5.53 -12.97
C LYS A 494 -10.72 4.38 -12.89
N TYR A 495 -10.45 3.91 -11.68
CA TYR A 495 -9.60 2.75 -11.43
C TYR A 495 -10.40 1.45 -11.56
N SER A 496 -9.69 0.37 -11.89
CA SER A 496 -10.24 -0.99 -11.87
C SER A 496 -10.56 -1.44 -10.43
N ASP A 497 -11.63 -2.21 -10.27
CA ASP A 497 -12.00 -2.87 -9.01
C ASP A 497 -11.03 -4.00 -8.64
N THR A 498 -10.37 -4.59 -9.63
CA THR A 498 -9.56 -5.81 -9.47
C THR A 498 -8.06 -5.56 -9.57
N GLU A 499 -7.64 -4.53 -10.30
CA GLU A 499 -6.24 -4.23 -10.60
C GLU A 499 -5.88 -2.81 -10.15
N PRO A 500 -5.20 -2.64 -9.00
CA PRO A 500 -5.04 -1.34 -8.32
C PRO A 500 -4.36 -0.23 -9.14
N ASN A 501 -3.61 -0.58 -10.18
CA ASN A 501 -2.88 0.37 -11.02
C ASN A 501 -3.53 0.62 -12.38
N GLN A 502 -4.55 -0.17 -12.74
CA GLN A 502 -5.24 -0.03 -14.02
C GLN A 502 -6.30 1.06 -13.92
N TYR A 503 -6.31 1.97 -14.90
CA TYR A 503 -7.30 3.05 -14.95
C TYR A 503 -7.57 3.52 -16.37
N ILE A 504 -8.71 4.18 -16.55
CA ILE A 504 -9.00 5.09 -17.66
C ILE A 504 -9.31 6.46 -17.08
N GLY A 505 -8.87 7.52 -17.74
CA GLY A 505 -9.06 8.88 -17.27
C GLY A 505 -9.32 9.87 -18.38
N VAL A 506 -9.93 10.98 -17.99
CA VAL A 506 -10.16 12.16 -18.81
C VAL A 506 -9.51 13.35 -18.11
N ILE A 507 -8.81 14.17 -18.88
CA ILE A 507 -8.23 15.43 -18.43
C ILE A 507 -8.82 16.54 -19.29
N LEU A 508 -9.34 17.56 -18.62
CA LEU A 508 -9.80 18.80 -19.21
C LEU A 508 -8.92 19.91 -18.68
N ALA A 509 -8.38 20.75 -19.55
CA ALA A 509 -7.67 21.94 -19.11
C ALA A 509 -8.11 23.15 -19.91
N SER A 510 -8.26 24.28 -19.23
CA SER A 510 -8.60 25.55 -19.87
C SER A 510 -7.98 26.70 -19.10
N GLY A 511 -7.53 27.72 -19.84
CA GLY A 511 -6.92 28.90 -19.26
C GLY A 511 -5.83 29.44 -20.17
N TYR A 512 -4.75 29.92 -19.58
CA TYR A 512 -3.64 30.50 -20.30
C TYR A 512 -2.32 29.90 -19.80
N SER A 513 -1.41 29.60 -20.72
CA SER A 513 -0.02 29.29 -20.39
C SER A 513 0.92 30.18 -21.18
N PRO A 514 2.21 30.24 -20.80
CA PRO A 514 3.25 30.66 -21.73
C PRO A 514 3.27 29.72 -22.93
N ASP A 515 3.34 30.28 -24.13
CA ASP A 515 3.79 29.54 -25.30
C ASP A 515 5.31 29.58 -25.32
N LEU A 516 5.89 28.40 -25.27
CA LEU A 516 7.35 28.23 -25.27
C LEU A 516 7.81 27.86 -26.69
N TYR A 517 7.09 28.35 -27.71
CA TYR A 517 7.30 27.95 -29.10
C TYR A 517 8.65 28.37 -29.67
N ASP A 518 9.33 29.28 -29.01
CA ASP A 518 10.73 29.56 -29.26
C ASP A 518 11.37 29.89 -27.91
N LEU A 519 12.09 28.91 -27.35
CA LEU A 519 12.84 29.08 -26.11
C LEU A 519 13.90 30.19 -26.21
N LEU A 520 14.31 30.57 -27.42
CA LEU A 520 15.27 31.63 -27.71
C LEU A 520 14.61 33.00 -27.86
N SER A 521 13.28 33.07 -28.01
CA SER A 521 12.56 34.33 -28.24
C SER A 521 12.48 35.23 -27.00
N VAL A 522 12.41 36.55 -27.24
CA VAL A 522 12.67 37.60 -26.24
C VAL A 522 11.52 37.84 -25.25
N ASP A 523 10.31 37.33 -25.45
CA ASP A 523 9.19 37.48 -24.49
C ASP A 523 8.26 36.26 -24.43
N PHE A 524 7.85 35.88 -23.22
CA PHE A 524 6.86 34.81 -23.03
C PHE A 524 5.49 35.27 -23.54
N ILE A 525 5.03 34.66 -24.63
CA ILE A 525 3.71 34.96 -25.18
C ILE A 525 2.65 34.21 -24.35
N LYS A 526 1.64 34.94 -23.88
CA LYS A 526 0.50 34.33 -23.21
C LYS A 526 -0.47 33.78 -24.23
N VAL A 527 -0.70 32.47 -24.21
CA VAL A 527 -1.58 31.76 -25.14
C VAL A 527 -2.74 31.14 -24.39
N LYS A 528 -3.95 31.27 -24.97
CA LYS A 528 -5.17 30.66 -24.41
C LYS A 528 -5.22 29.21 -24.83
N ASN A 529 -5.29 28.29 -23.88
CA ASN A 529 -5.35 26.86 -24.13
C ASN A 529 -6.70 26.27 -23.75
N SER A 530 -7.13 25.32 -24.57
CA SER A 530 -8.22 24.39 -24.27
C SER A 530 -7.72 22.99 -24.62
N ILE A 531 -7.59 22.12 -23.62
CA ILE A 531 -7.12 20.75 -23.81
C ILE A 531 -8.18 19.75 -23.36
N PHE A 532 -8.39 18.73 -24.19
CA PHE A 532 -9.12 17.51 -23.89
C PHE A 532 -8.16 16.34 -24.04
N TRP A 533 -8.11 15.44 -23.07
CA TRP A 533 -7.22 14.28 -23.11
C TRP A 533 -7.89 13.06 -22.50
N ILE A 534 -7.70 11.90 -23.12
CA ILE A 534 -8.03 10.59 -22.58
C ILE A 534 -6.72 9.85 -22.32
N GLU A 535 -6.58 9.29 -21.12
CA GLU A 535 -5.42 8.50 -20.72
C GLU A 535 -5.85 7.14 -20.18
N GLY A 536 -4.98 6.14 -20.29
CA GLY A 536 -5.21 4.83 -19.71
C GLY A 536 -3.91 4.10 -19.40
N LEU A 537 -4.01 3.24 -18.40
CA LEU A 537 -2.99 2.25 -18.06
C LEU A 537 -3.70 0.91 -17.93
N GLN A 538 -3.33 -0.04 -18.79
CA GLN A 538 -3.89 -1.39 -18.83
C GLN A 538 -2.85 -2.41 -18.36
N SER A 539 -3.11 -3.10 -17.27
CA SER A 539 -2.27 -4.22 -16.84
C SER A 539 -2.44 -5.40 -17.79
N ILE A 540 -1.34 -5.95 -18.29
CA ILE A 540 -1.31 -7.19 -19.10
C ILE A 540 -0.92 -8.38 -18.21
N SER A 541 0.00 -8.15 -17.25
CA SER A 541 0.39 -9.13 -16.23
C SER A 541 0.84 -8.41 -14.96
N LYS A 542 1.19 -9.17 -13.91
CA LYS A 542 1.83 -8.61 -12.70
C LYS A 542 3.13 -7.83 -12.98
N LYS A 543 3.77 -8.03 -14.15
CA LYS A 543 5.04 -7.41 -14.53
C LYS A 543 4.94 -6.41 -15.68
N LEU A 544 3.89 -6.45 -16.48
CA LEU A 544 3.79 -5.68 -17.71
C LEU A 544 2.47 -4.92 -17.76
N ALA A 545 2.54 -3.64 -18.07
CA ALA A 545 1.38 -2.81 -18.36
C ALA A 545 1.61 -1.94 -19.60
N PHE A 546 0.52 -1.65 -20.30
CA PHE A 546 0.46 -0.78 -21.45
C PHE A 546 -0.09 0.59 -21.05
N ILE A 547 0.55 1.65 -21.54
CA ILE A 547 0.13 3.05 -21.36
C ILE A 547 -0.39 3.51 -22.71
N TYR A 548 -1.54 4.19 -22.70
CA TYR A 548 -2.11 4.76 -23.91
C TYR A 548 -2.82 6.07 -23.61
N GLY A 549 -2.91 6.92 -24.61
CA GLY A 549 -3.71 8.12 -24.52
C GLY A 549 -3.88 8.80 -25.85
N SER A 550 -4.86 9.69 -25.91
CA SER A 550 -5.06 10.57 -27.05
C SER A 550 -5.65 11.88 -26.55
N GLY A 551 -5.29 12.97 -27.18
CA GLY A 551 -5.78 14.28 -26.78
C GLY A 551 -5.87 15.23 -27.93
N TYR A 552 -6.52 16.35 -27.65
CA TYR A 552 -6.68 17.44 -28.58
C TYR A 552 -6.53 18.76 -27.83
N GLU A 553 -5.65 19.61 -28.32
CA GLU A 553 -5.39 20.93 -27.77
C GLU A 553 -5.65 22.01 -28.81
N ILE A 554 -6.29 23.08 -28.36
CA ILE A 554 -6.46 24.31 -29.14
C ILE A 554 -5.73 25.42 -28.39
N GLN A 555 -4.83 26.08 -29.10
CA GLN A 555 -4.06 27.22 -28.64
C GLN A 555 -4.47 28.45 -29.44
N VAL A 556 -4.88 29.52 -28.77
CA VAL A 556 -5.25 30.80 -29.39
C VAL A 556 -4.28 31.89 -28.94
N PHE A 557 -3.57 32.44 -29.91
CA PHE A 557 -2.54 33.45 -29.73
C PHE A 557 -3.14 34.86 -29.60
N PRO A 558 -2.39 35.83 -29.03
CA PRO A 558 -2.85 37.22 -28.96
C PRO A 558 -3.22 37.82 -30.33
N ASN A 559 -2.51 37.42 -31.39
CA ASN A 559 -2.79 37.82 -32.78
C ASN A 559 -3.96 37.03 -33.42
N ARG A 560 -4.73 36.27 -32.64
CA ARG A 560 -5.83 35.39 -33.08
C ARG A 560 -5.43 34.23 -33.98
N LEU A 561 -4.12 33.97 -34.15
CA LEU A 561 -3.66 32.72 -34.73
C LEU A 561 -4.15 31.56 -33.85
N THR A 562 -4.63 30.49 -34.48
CA THR A 562 -5.07 29.28 -33.77
C THR A 562 -4.20 28.10 -34.20
N ARG A 563 -3.54 27.47 -33.23
CA ARG A 563 -2.81 26.21 -33.38
C ARG A 563 -3.63 25.09 -32.75
N ARG A 564 -3.68 23.94 -33.41
CA ARG A 564 -4.42 22.74 -33.02
C ARG A 564 -3.42 21.60 -33.00
N LEU A 565 -3.44 20.83 -31.93
CA LEU A 565 -2.56 19.69 -31.73
C LEU A 565 -3.42 18.46 -31.46
N ALA A 566 -3.25 17.41 -32.25
CA ALA A 566 -3.87 16.12 -32.03
C ALA A 566 -2.80 15.13 -31.58
N TYR A 567 -2.97 14.58 -30.38
CA TYR A 567 -1.97 13.77 -29.71
C TYR A 567 -2.33 12.28 -29.72
N LEU A 568 -1.30 11.45 -29.84
CA LEU A 568 -1.32 10.02 -29.57
C LEU A 568 -0.18 9.68 -28.62
N ASN A 569 -0.48 8.93 -27.56
CA ASN A 569 0.48 8.44 -26.57
C ASN A 569 0.44 6.93 -26.53
N ILE A 570 1.61 6.30 -26.60
CA ILE A 570 1.79 4.85 -26.41
C ILE A 570 3.01 4.61 -25.53
N GLY A 571 2.90 3.67 -24.59
CA GLY A 571 4.01 3.30 -23.73
C GLY A 571 3.88 1.93 -23.09
N LEU A 572 4.97 1.52 -22.46
CA LEU A 572 5.12 0.27 -21.74
C LEU A 572 5.70 0.54 -20.35
N LYS A 573 5.24 -0.27 -19.40
CA LYS A 573 5.69 -0.26 -18.03
C LYS A 573 6.03 -1.68 -17.62
N ILE A 574 7.29 -1.89 -17.22
CA ILE A 574 7.86 -3.20 -16.95
C ILE A 574 8.43 -3.22 -15.52
N ARG A 575 7.94 -4.14 -14.69
CA ARG A 575 8.53 -4.46 -13.39
C ARG A 575 9.65 -5.48 -13.58
N LEU A 576 10.85 -5.08 -13.21
CA LEU A 576 12.06 -5.89 -13.21
C LEU A 576 12.25 -6.53 -11.82
N GLU A 577 12.71 -7.79 -11.80
CA GLU A 577 12.96 -8.57 -10.58
C GLU A 577 14.38 -8.39 -10.03
#